data_AF-A0A348WGE9-F1
#
_entry.id   AF-A0A348WGE9-F1
#
_cell.length_a   1.000
_cell.length_b   1.000
_cell.length_c   1.000
_cell.angle_alpha   90.00
_cell.angle_beta   90.00
_cell.angle_gamma   90.00
#
_symmetry.space_group_name_H-M   'P 1'
#
loop_
_entity.id
_entity.type
_entity.pdbx_description
1 polymer ?
#
loop_
_entity_poly.entity_id
_entity_poly.type
_entity_poly.pdbx_seq_one_letter_code
_entity_poly.pdbx_strand_id
1 'polypeptide(L)'
;MISFPRPVRDANAQGGADNLGHLPEWDLSDLYKGEDAPELIRDLDWLESACAEFARDYEGKLDTLDAAGLLECIVRDEKISNIAGRIMS
;
A
#
# COMPACT_ATOMS: atom_id res chain seq x y z
N MET A 1 -2.52 16.65 45.71
CA MET A 1 -2.47 16.04 44.37
C MET A 1 -3.90 16.10 43.83
N ILE A 2 -4.17 16.98 42.86
CA ILE A 2 -5.54 17.24 42.38
C ILE A 2 -5.88 16.17 41.33
N SER A 3 -6.95 15.40 41.57
CA SER A 3 -7.48 14.43 40.63
C SER A 3 -8.57 15.09 39.79
N PHE A 4 -8.41 15.10 38.46
CA PHE A 4 -9.44 15.56 37.54
C PHE A 4 -10.34 14.37 37.12
N PRO A 5 -11.65 14.59 36.96
CA PRO A 5 -12.52 13.56 36.40
C PRO A 5 -12.04 13.20 34.98
N ARG A 6 -11.78 11.92 34.75
CA ARG A 6 -11.46 11.41 33.41
C ARG A 6 -12.76 11.33 32.60
N PRO A 7 -12.78 11.74 31.33
CA PRO A 7 -13.95 11.55 30.48
C PRO A 7 -14.27 10.06 30.38
N VAL A 8 -15.54 9.71 30.58
CA VAL A 8 -16.03 8.36 30.36
C VAL A 8 -16.05 8.15 28.86
N ARG A 9 -15.14 7.32 28.33
CA ARG A 9 -15.25 6.83 26.96
C ARG A 9 -16.37 5.79 26.98
N ASP A 10 -17.55 6.15 26.48
CA ASP A 10 -18.65 5.21 26.27
C ASP A 10 -18.28 4.28 25.11
N ALA A 11 -17.32 3.38 25.39
CA ALA A 11 -17.14 2.18 24.59
C ALA A 11 -18.23 1.22 25.05
N ASN A 12 -19.37 1.26 24.37
CA ASN A 12 -20.47 0.34 24.56
C ASN A 12 -20.04 -1.06 24.10
N ALA A 13 -19.28 -1.76 24.96
CA ALA A 13 -18.69 -3.08 24.66
C ALA A 13 -19.73 -4.22 24.57
N GLN A 14 -21.03 -3.91 24.71
CA GLN A 14 -22.14 -4.87 24.64
C GLN A 14 -22.68 -5.07 23.22
N GLY A 15 -22.15 -4.38 22.21
CA GLY A 15 -22.54 -4.57 20.81
C GLY A 15 -21.40 -5.17 19.99
N GLY A 16 -21.32 -6.49 19.87
CA GLY A 16 -20.31 -7.09 18.99
C GLY A 16 -20.29 -8.62 18.96
N ALA A 17 -21.02 -9.18 17.99
CA ALA A 17 -20.68 -10.38 17.18
C ALA A 17 -21.96 -10.92 16.50
N ASP A 18 -23.07 -11.00 17.25
CA ASP A 18 -24.23 -11.80 16.84
C ASP A 18 -25.28 -11.07 15.97
N ASN A 19 -25.08 -9.78 15.66
CA ASN A 19 -26.10 -8.94 15.00
C ASN A 19 -25.59 -8.09 13.82
N LEU A 20 -24.40 -8.37 13.28
CA LEU A 20 -23.89 -7.61 12.13
C LEU A 20 -24.56 -8.01 10.80
N GLY A 21 -25.29 -9.14 10.78
CA GLY A 21 -25.96 -9.63 9.59
C GLY A 21 -24.98 -9.92 8.46
N HIS A 22 -25.45 -9.83 7.21
CA HIS A 22 -24.58 -9.84 6.04
C HIS A 22 -23.96 -8.46 5.87
N LEU A 23 -22.71 -8.33 6.28
CA LEU A 23 -21.93 -7.12 6.02
C LEU A 23 -21.62 -7.01 4.53
N PRO A 24 -21.56 -5.78 3.99
CA PRO A 24 -21.08 -5.58 2.63
C PRO A 24 -19.60 -5.96 2.55
N GLU A 25 -19.24 -6.64 1.47
CA GLU A 25 -17.85 -6.92 1.09
C GLU A 25 -17.40 -5.90 0.05
N TRP A 26 -16.14 -5.48 0.11
CA TRP A 26 -15.55 -4.65 -0.93
C TRP A 26 -15.19 -5.53 -2.12
N ASP A 27 -15.80 -5.25 -3.27
CA ASP A 27 -15.44 -5.89 -4.53
C ASP A 27 -14.15 -5.28 -5.08
N LEU A 28 -13.05 -6.03 -4.98
CA LEU A 28 -11.74 -5.65 -5.51
C LEU A 28 -11.47 -6.24 -6.90
N SER A 29 -12.49 -6.82 -7.56
CA SER A 29 -12.33 -7.50 -8.85
C SER A 29 -11.99 -6.58 -10.03
N ASP A 30 -12.09 -5.28 -9.83
CA ASP A 30 -11.55 -4.23 -10.71
C ASP A 30 -10.02 -4.13 -10.63
N LEU A 31 -9.42 -4.49 -9.48
CA LEU A 31 -7.97 -4.53 -9.29
C LEU A 31 -7.43 -5.89 -9.73
N TYR A 32 -7.87 -6.97 -9.09
CA TYR A 32 -7.48 -8.35 -9.40
C TYR A 32 -8.68 -9.26 -9.20
N LYS A 33 -8.86 -10.27 -10.06
CA LYS A 33 -10.01 -11.19 -9.97
C LYS A 33 -10.05 -12.06 -8.72
N GLY A 34 -8.94 -12.12 -7.97
CA GLY A 34 -8.78 -12.84 -6.72
C GLY A 34 -7.29 -12.95 -6.37
N GLU A 35 -7.00 -13.63 -5.26
CA GLU A 35 -5.63 -13.81 -4.74
C GLU A 35 -4.75 -14.66 -5.68
N ASP A 36 -5.35 -15.55 -6.46
CA ASP A 36 -4.65 -16.41 -7.44
C ASP A 36 -4.66 -15.81 -8.87
N ALA A 37 -5.05 -14.54 -9.02
CA ALA A 37 -5.11 -13.91 -10.34
C ALA A 37 -3.72 -13.87 -11.00
N PRO A 38 -3.58 -14.32 -12.26
CA PRO A 38 -2.28 -14.33 -12.94
C PRO A 38 -1.68 -12.92 -13.09
N GLU A 39 -2.52 -11.89 -13.15
CA GLU A 39 -2.09 -10.50 -13.17
C GLU A 39 -1.44 -10.06 -11.85
N LEU A 40 -1.90 -10.58 -10.72
CA LEU A 40 -1.32 -10.28 -9.41
C LEU A 40 0.08 -10.90 -9.28
N ILE A 41 0.22 -12.17 -9.66
CA ILE A 41 1.52 -12.87 -9.67
C ILE A 41 2.52 -12.13 -10.56
N ARG A 42 2.10 -11.75 -11.78
CA ARG A 42 2.94 -10.98 -12.70
C ARG A 42 3.37 -9.64 -12.12
N ASP A 43 2.44 -8.91 -11.49
CA ASP A 43 2.73 -7.60 -10.92
C ASP A 43 3.67 -7.72 -9.69
N LEU A 44 3.56 -8.79 -8.89
CA LEU A 44 4.48 -9.12 -7.79
C LEU A 44 5.90 -9.44 -8.29
N ASP A 45 6.03 -10.33 -9.28
CA ASP A 45 7.32 -10.70 -9.88
C ASP A 45 8.02 -9.47 -10.50
N TRP A 46 7.23 -8.62 -11.18
CA TRP A 46 7.72 -7.36 -11.72
C TRP A 46 8.20 -6.41 -10.62
N LEU A 47 7.42 -6.27 -9.54
CA LEU A 47 7.73 -5.36 -8.43
C LEU A 47 9.04 -5.76 -7.73
N GLU A 48 9.26 -7.07 -7.50
CA GLU A 48 10.51 -7.58 -6.92
C GLU A 48 11.72 -7.14 -7.76
N SER A 49 11.68 -7.42 -9.06
CA SER A 49 12.77 -7.08 -9.98
C SER A 49 12.98 -5.57 -10.09
N ALA A 50 11.89 -4.81 -10.25
CA ALA A 50 11.93 -3.36 -10.42
C ALA A 50 12.53 -2.65 -9.20
N CYS A 51 12.17 -3.07 -7.98
CA CYS A 51 12.73 -2.52 -6.74
C CYS A 51 14.23 -2.79 -6.62
N ALA A 52 14.67 -4.02 -6.92
CA ALA A 52 16.09 -4.38 -6.86
C ALA A 52 16.93 -3.58 -7.87
N GLU A 53 16.43 -3.42 -9.09
CA GLU A 53 17.09 -2.62 -10.12
C GLU A 53 17.11 -1.13 -9.75
N PHE A 54 15.99 -0.60 -9.24
CA PHE A 54 15.90 0.80 -8.85
C PHE A 54 16.90 1.15 -7.74
N ALA A 55 16.99 0.31 -6.70
CA ALA A 55 17.98 0.49 -5.63
C ALA A 55 19.41 0.43 -6.18
N ARG A 56 19.72 -0.59 -6.99
CA ARG A 56 21.04 -0.71 -7.65
C ARG A 56 21.40 0.55 -8.43
N ASP A 57 20.45 1.12 -9.15
CA ASP A 57 20.71 2.22 -10.08
C ASP A 57 20.79 3.58 -9.35
N TYR A 58 20.00 3.80 -8.29
CA TYR A 58 19.84 5.14 -7.69
C TYR A 58 20.22 5.28 -6.19
N GLU A 59 20.34 4.19 -5.42
CA GLU A 59 20.66 4.27 -3.99
C GLU A 59 22.03 4.93 -3.77
N GLY A 60 22.04 6.06 -3.03
CA GLY A 60 23.24 6.83 -2.74
C GLY A 60 23.87 7.54 -3.95
N LYS A 61 23.17 7.63 -5.10
CA LYS A 61 23.69 8.16 -6.37
C LYS A 61 22.92 9.35 -6.91
N LEU A 62 21.89 9.82 -6.21
CA LEU A 62 21.00 10.88 -6.71
C LEU A 62 21.73 12.20 -6.99
N ASP A 63 22.78 12.51 -6.25
CA ASP A 63 23.63 13.70 -6.43
C ASP A 63 24.48 13.64 -7.72
N THR A 64 24.60 12.46 -8.34
CA THR A 64 25.31 12.26 -9.60
C THR A 64 24.44 12.47 -10.84
N LEU A 65 23.12 12.61 -10.67
CA LEU A 65 22.18 12.72 -11.78
C LEU A 65 22.09 14.17 -12.29
N ASP A 66 21.98 14.31 -13.61
CA ASP A 66 21.54 15.55 -14.23
C ASP A 66 20.00 15.65 -14.22
N ALA A 67 19.46 16.75 -14.76
CA ALA A 67 18.01 16.98 -14.77
C ALA A 67 17.24 15.87 -15.52
N ALA A 68 17.80 15.31 -16.59
CA ALA A 68 17.17 14.25 -17.35
C ALA A 68 17.19 12.92 -16.58
N GLY A 69 18.33 12.58 -15.96
CA GLY A 69 18.48 11.40 -15.13
C GLY A 69 17.58 11.43 -13.89
N LEU A 70 17.41 12.60 -13.26
CA LEU A 70 16.48 12.75 -12.13
C LEU A 70 15.02 12.60 -12.56
N LEU A 71 14.64 13.13 -13.72
CA LEU A 71 13.30 12.91 -14.27
C LEU A 71 13.04 11.42 -14.54
N GLU A 72 14.00 10.70 -15.11
CA GLU A 72 13.89 9.26 -15.33
C GLU A 72 13.74 8.49 -14.00
N CYS A 73 14.54 8.85 -13.00
CA CYS A 73 14.44 8.29 -11.65
C CYS A 73 13.02 8.45 -11.09
N ILE A 74 12.46 9.67 -11.15
CA ILE A 74 11.10 9.94 -10.63
C ILE A 74 10.05 9.13 -11.38
N VAL A 75 10.10 9.11 -12.72
CA VAL A 75 9.14 8.36 -13.53
C VAL A 75 9.19 6.85 -13.23
N ARG A 76 10.39 6.30 -12.97
CA ARG A 76 10.53 4.90 -12.55
C ARG A 76 9.94 4.65 -11.17
N ASP A 77 10.18 5.54 -10.21
CA ASP A 77 9.62 5.47 -8.86
C ASP A 77 8.08 5.55 -8.85
N GLU A 78 7.51 6.47 -9.64
CA GLU A 78 6.06 6.60 -9.81
C GLU A 78 5.44 5.31 -10.35
N LYS A 79 6.11 4.66 -11.32
CA LYS A 79 5.64 3.39 -11.88
C LYS A 79 5.66 2.27 -10.82
N ILE A 80 6.74 2.18 -10.04
CA ILE A 80 6.86 1.22 -8.94
C ILE A 80 5.74 1.45 -7.91
N SER A 81 5.58 2.70 -7.47
CA SER A 81 4.57 3.11 -6.49
C SER A 81 3.15 2.82 -6.95
N ASN A 82 2.83 3.04 -8.23
CA ASN A 82 1.51 2.74 -8.78
C ASN A 82 1.17 1.24 -8.73
N ILE A 83 2.13 0.38 -9.11
CA ILE A 83 1.92 -1.07 -9.05
C ILE A 83 1.86 -1.57 -7.61
N ALA A 84 2.77 -1.10 -6.75
CA ALA A 84 2.75 -1.45 -5.32
C ALA A 84 1.44 -1.02 -4.64
N GLY A 85 0.95 0.19 -4.94
CA GLY A 85 -0.32 0.68 -4.42
C GLY A 85 -1.52 -0.16 -4.87
N ARG A 86 -1.53 -0.61 -6.14
CA ARG A 86 -2.56 -1.53 -6.65
C ARG A 86 -2.55 -2.87 -5.92
N ILE A 87 -1.38 -3.42 -5.60
CA ILE A 87 -1.24 -4.71 -4.89
C ILE A 87 -1.71 -4.62 -3.43
N MET A 88 -1.50 -3.49 -2.75
CA MET A 88 -1.83 -3.31 -1.33
C MET A 88 -3.29 -2.90 -1.04
N SER A 89 -4.10 -2.65 -2.08
CA SER A 89 -5.48 -2.15 -1.95
C SER A 89 -6.48 -3.28 -1.72
#